data_AF-A0A127T4Y4-F1
#
_entry.id   AF-A0A127T4Y4-F1
#
_cell.length_a   1.000
_cell.length_b   1.000
_cell.length_c   1.000
_cell.angle_alpha   90.00
_cell.angle_beta   90.00
_cell.angle_gamma   90.00
#
_symmetry.space_group_name_H-M   'P 1'
#
loop_
_entity.id
_entity.type
_entity.pdbx_description
1 polymer ?
#
loop_
_entity_poly.entity_id
_entity_poly.type
_entity_poly.pdbx_seq_one_letter_code
_entity_poly.pdbx_strand_id
1 'polypeptide(L)'
;MKESENENEVPEKSEPIRYPSQRADWRKRLYIVIFGSDTPAGKLFDIILLWLIVLSILCVTLESIPSIYQEYRAWFRYAEWCFTVLFLLEYILRLISVPRPSVYAKSFLGLIDLFSIIPSFVSLYYPGAQSLLVIRAIRLLRVFRILKLSHFLNEGKILMAALHASRHKIMVFLGGVLSLILIIGALMHLVEGPENGFTSIPVSIYWAVVTLTTVGYGDITP
;
A
#
# COMPACT_ATOMS: atom_id res chain seq x y z
N MET A 1 -19.61 61.36 28.59
CA MET A 1 -19.17 61.89 27.29
C MET A 1 -17.67 61.70 27.21
N LYS A 2 -17.23 61.04 26.13
CA LYS A 2 -15.86 60.64 25.73
C LYS A 2 -15.32 59.30 26.22
N GLU A 3 -15.54 58.34 25.33
CA GLU A 3 -14.65 57.26 24.89
C GLU A 3 -13.15 57.62 24.94
N SER A 4 -12.32 56.62 25.25
CA SER A 4 -11.15 56.29 24.43
C SER A 4 -10.65 54.88 24.75
N GLU A 5 -10.75 54.02 23.73
CA GLU A 5 -10.14 52.70 23.58
C GLU A 5 -8.60 52.74 23.61
N ASN A 6 -7.98 51.64 24.05
CA ASN A 6 -6.92 50.91 23.31
C ASN A 6 -6.52 49.69 24.16
N GLU A 7 -7.01 48.50 23.87
CA GLU A 7 -6.48 47.54 22.88
C GLU A 7 -5.12 46.93 23.27
N ASN A 8 -5.20 45.70 23.80
CA ASN A 8 -4.46 44.51 23.38
C ASN A 8 -2.99 44.71 22.93
N GLU A 9 -2.06 44.56 23.85
CA GLU A 9 -0.70 44.13 23.52
C GLU A 9 -0.72 42.65 23.09
N VAL A 10 -0.82 42.43 21.79
CA VAL A 10 -0.43 41.16 21.16
C VAL A 10 1.08 41.25 20.89
N PRO A 11 1.94 40.35 21.40
CA PRO A 11 3.32 40.31 20.98
C PRO A 11 3.39 39.71 19.57
N GLU A 12 3.26 40.57 18.56
CA GLU A 12 3.52 40.25 17.16
C GLU A 12 5.04 40.28 16.91
N LYS A 13 5.62 39.08 16.85
CA LYS A 13 6.71 38.72 15.91
C LYS A 13 6.98 37.22 16.05
N SER A 14 6.11 36.42 15.47
CA SER A 14 6.53 35.10 15.03
C SER A 14 7.55 35.30 13.91
N GLU A 15 8.77 34.83 14.12
CA GLU A 15 9.81 34.87 13.10
C GLU A 15 9.25 34.31 11.78
N PRO A 16 9.44 34.99 10.64
CA PRO A 16 9.02 34.42 9.37
C PRO A 16 9.78 33.10 9.19
N ILE A 17 9.02 32.02 9.01
CA ILE A 17 9.57 30.68 8.70
C ILE A 17 10.57 30.87 7.57
N ARG A 18 11.86 30.69 7.89
CA ARG A 18 12.96 30.90 6.95
C ARG A 18 12.93 29.76 5.95
N TYR A 19 12.13 29.91 4.90
CA TYR A 19 12.19 29.02 3.74
C TYR A 19 13.63 29.08 3.22
N PRO A 20 14.34 27.94 3.10
CA PRO A 20 15.69 27.94 2.56
C PRO A 20 15.61 28.52 1.13
N SER A 21 16.16 29.72 0.99
CA SER A 21 16.25 30.45 -0.26
C SER A 21 17.21 29.72 -1.22
N GLN A 22 16.89 29.82 -2.51
CA GLN A 22 17.65 29.30 -3.66
C GLN A 22 17.53 27.80 -3.97
N ARG A 23 16.38 27.41 -4.50
CA ARG A 23 16.28 26.22 -5.37
C ARG A 23 15.63 26.61 -6.68
N ALA A 24 16.16 26.09 -7.77
CA ALA A 24 15.66 26.37 -9.11
C ALA A 24 14.16 26.10 -9.20
N ASP A 25 13.41 27.05 -9.78
CA ASP A 25 11.94 27.05 -9.80
C ASP A 25 11.33 25.75 -10.35
N TRP A 26 12.04 25.07 -11.25
CA TRP A 26 11.62 23.78 -11.80
C TRP A 26 11.54 22.67 -10.75
N ARG A 27 12.41 22.65 -9.72
CA ARG A 27 12.36 21.64 -8.64
C ARG A 27 11.15 21.86 -7.74
N LYS A 28 10.81 23.12 -7.46
CA LYS A 28 9.62 23.48 -6.68
C LYS A 28 8.34 23.10 -7.43
N ARG A 29 8.28 23.38 -8.74
CA ARG A 29 7.18 22.94 -9.61
C ARG A 29 7.06 21.41 -9.65
N LEU A 30 8.18 20.71 -9.82
CA LEU A 30 8.20 19.24 -9.85
C LEU A 30 7.75 18.63 -8.52
N TYR A 31 8.20 19.19 -7.40
CA TYR A 31 7.73 18.79 -6.06
C TYR A 31 6.21 18.98 -5.92
N ILE A 32 5.66 20.11 -6.37
CA ILE A 32 4.22 20.38 -6.32
C ILE A 32 3.44 19.39 -7.18
N VAL A 33 3.91 19.05 -8.37
CA VAL A 33 3.24 18.07 -9.24
C VAL A 33 3.31 16.65 -8.65
N ILE A 34 4.45 16.26 -8.07
CA ILE A 34 4.67 14.88 -7.63
C ILE A 34 4.09 14.61 -6.23
N PHE A 35 4.05 15.61 -5.35
CA PHE A 35 3.60 15.47 -3.96
C PHE A 35 2.36 16.30 -3.63
N GLY A 36 1.83 17.06 -4.59
CA GLY A 36 0.69 17.95 -4.38
C GLY A 36 -0.49 17.62 -5.30
N SER A 37 -1.52 17.02 -4.73
CA SER A 37 -2.76 16.69 -5.44
C SER A 37 -3.77 17.83 -5.54
N ASP A 38 -3.50 18.99 -4.95
CA ASP A 38 -4.36 20.17 -5.11
C ASP A 38 -4.32 20.72 -6.55
N THR A 39 -3.29 20.36 -7.32
CA THR A 39 -3.13 20.79 -8.71
C THR A 39 -3.68 19.76 -9.70
N PRO A 40 -4.25 20.18 -10.85
CA PRO A 40 -4.71 19.25 -11.89
C PRO A 40 -3.57 18.39 -12.43
N ALA A 41 -2.34 18.92 -12.46
CA ALA A 41 -1.16 18.18 -12.86
C ALA A 41 -0.79 17.06 -11.88
N GLY A 42 -0.88 17.32 -10.57
CA GLY A 42 -0.64 16.29 -9.56
C GLY A 42 -1.69 15.18 -9.58
N LYS A 43 -2.98 15.54 -9.68
CA LYS A 43 -4.06 14.56 -9.86
C LYS A 43 -3.85 13.68 -11.09
N LEU A 44 -3.45 14.28 -12.22
CA LEU A 44 -3.18 13.54 -13.44
C LEU A 44 -1.99 12.58 -13.25
N PHE A 45 -0.92 13.03 -12.60
CA PHE A 45 0.24 12.20 -12.28
C PHE A 45 -0.16 10.99 -11.43
N ASP A 46 -0.95 11.21 -10.37
CA ASP A 46 -1.46 10.15 -9.51
C ASP A 46 -2.36 9.18 -10.28
N ILE A 47 -3.30 9.67 -11.10
CA ILE A 47 -4.18 8.81 -11.91
C ILE A 47 -3.36 7.95 -12.89
N ILE A 48 -2.34 8.52 -13.54
CA ILE A 48 -1.45 7.77 -14.43
C ILE A 48 -0.69 6.70 -13.64
N LEU A 49 -0.17 7.04 -12.45
CA LEU A 49 0.53 6.09 -11.60
C LEU A 49 -0.38 4.95 -11.12
N LEU A 50 -1.64 5.26 -10.79
CA LEU A 50 -2.65 4.27 -10.40
C LEU A 50 -2.88 3.27 -11.53
N TRP A 51 -3.15 3.77 -12.74
CA TRP A 51 -3.32 2.92 -13.91
C TRP A 51 -2.07 2.09 -14.20
N LEU A 52 -0.88 2.66 -14.05
CA LEU A 52 0.38 1.94 -14.22
C LEU A 52 0.51 0.77 -13.22
N ILE A 53 0.14 0.97 -11.95
CA ILE A 53 0.12 -0.07 -10.93
C ILE A 53 -0.90 -1.15 -11.28
N VAL A 54 -2.13 -0.76 -11.62
CA VAL A 54 -3.22 -1.69 -11.96
C VAL A 54 -2.86 -2.53 -13.19
N LEU A 55 -2.39 -1.91 -14.28
CA LEU A 55 -1.94 -2.63 -15.48
C LEU A 55 -0.74 -3.54 -15.18
N SER A 56 0.20 -3.09 -14.34
CA SER A 56 1.32 -3.94 -13.94
C SER A 56 0.86 -5.17 -13.16
N ILE A 57 -0.14 -5.04 -12.29
CA ILE A 57 -0.68 -6.17 -11.53
C ILE A 57 -1.46 -7.10 -12.46
N LEU A 58 -2.29 -6.54 -13.35
CA LEU A 58 -3.01 -7.31 -14.37
C LEU A 58 -2.05 -8.10 -15.27
N CYS A 59 -0.91 -7.52 -15.63
CA CYS A 59 0.14 -8.21 -16.37
C CYS A 59 0.69 -9.42 -15.60
N VAL A 60 0.92 -9.28 -14.28
CA VAL A 60 1.39 -10.38 -13.42
C VAL A 60 0.32 -11.46 -13.25
N THR A 61 -0.96 -11.08 -13.12
CA THR A 61 -2.04 -12.07 -13.02
C THR A 61 -2.22 -12.83 -14.33
N LEU A 62 -2.14 -12.18 -15.48
CA LEU A 62 -2.17 -12.85 -16.78
C LEU A 62 -0.94 -13.74 -17.00
N GLU A 63 0.25 -13.31 -16.57
CA GLU A 63 1.48 -14.12 -16.61
C GLU A 63 1.35 -15.40 -15.76
N SER A 64 0.50 -15.40 -14.71
CA SER A 64 0.28 -16.57 -13.86
C SER A 64 -0.48 -17.71 -14.56
N ILE A 65 -1.16 -17.43 -15.68
CA ILE A 65 -1.94 -18.42 -16.43
C ILE A 65 -1.02 -19.14 -17.43
N PRO A 66 -0.78 -20.47 -17.29
CA PRO A 66 0.22 -21.17 -18.09
C PRO A 66 0.00 -21.11 -19.60
N SER A 67 -1.26 -21.18 -20.06
CA SER A 67 -1.61 -21.11 -21.49
C SER A 67 -1.24 -19.77 -22.11
N ILE A 68 -1.62 -18.67 -21.44
CA ILE A 68 -1.31 -17.30 -21.90
C ILE A 68 0.19 -17.04 -21.82
N TYR A 69 0.85 -17.46 -20.74
CA TYR A 69 2.28 -17.25 -20.57
C TYR A 69 3.12 -17.93 -21.66
N GLN A 70 2.77 -19.15 -22.06
CA GLN A 70 3.51 -19.88 -23.10
C GLN A 70 3.43 -19.19 -24.46
N GLU A 71 2.26 -18.63 -24.80
CA GLU A 71 2.03 -17.95 -26.07
C GLU A 71 2.62 -16.53 -26.10
N TYR A 72 2.52 -15.76 -25.00
CA TYR A 72 2.89 -14.34 -24.93
C TYR A 72 4.15 -14.06 -24.11
N ARG A 73 5.01 -15.06 -23.89
CA ARG A 73 6.19 -14.96 -23.01
C ARG A 73 7.08 -13.73 -23.29
N ALA A 74 7.31 -13.42 -24.55
CA ALA A 74 8.14 -12.27 -24.94
C ALA A 74 7.45 -10.93 -24.62
N TRP A 75 6.14 -10.83 -24.87
CA TRP A 75 5.34 -9.65 -24.56
C TRP A 75 5.30 -9.35 -23.06
N PHE A 76 5.12 -10.38 -22.22
CA PHE A 76 5.21 -10.22 -20.76
C PHE A 76 6.57 -9.70 -20.30
N ARG A 77 7.66 -10.17 -20.92
CA ARG A 77 9.01 -9.67 -20.63
C ARG A 77 9.17 -8.20 -21.00
N TYR A 78 8.67 -7.79 -22.18
CA TYR A 78 8.72 -6.38 -22.60
C TYR A 78 7.86 -5.50 -21.69
N ALA A 79 6.66 -5.94 -21.33
CA ALA A 79 5.77 -5.23 -20.43
C ALA A 79 6.40 -5.07 -19.04
N GLU A 80 6.99 -6.14 -18.49
CA GLU A 80 7.72 -6.09 -17.22
C GLU A 80 8.82 -5.03 -17.23
N TRP A 81 9.67 -5.04 -18.27
CA TRP A 81 10.73 -4.06 -18.42
C TRP A 81 10.19 -2.64 -18.59
N CYS A 82 9.14 -2.46 -19.38
CA CYS A 82 8.46 -1.18 -19.56
C CYS A 82 7.97 -0.62 -18.21
N PHE A 83 7.18 -1.39 -17.46
CA PHE A 83 6.70 -0.98 -16.14
C PHE A 83 7.86 -0.71 -15.17
N THR A 84 8.91 -1.53 -15.18
CA THR A 84 10.10 -1.36 -14.33
C THR A 84 10.81 -0.04 -14.60
N VAL A 85 11.02 0.29 -15.87
CA VAL A 85 11.62 1.57 -16.26
C VAL A 85 10.71 2.73 -15.85
N LEU A 86 9.39 2.64 -16.07
CA LEU A 86 8.46 3.70 -15.68
C LEU A 86 8.43 3.93 -14.16
N PHE A 87 8.41 2.86 -13.35
CA PHE A 87 8.47 2.99 -11.89
C PHE A 87 9.83 3.43 -11.37
N LEU A 88 10.92 3.07 -12.05
CA LEU A 88 12.25 3.57 -11.73
C LEU A 88 12.36 5.07 -12.03
N LEU A 89 11.87 5.51 -13.19
CA LEU A 89 11.83 6.93 -13.56
C LEU A 89 11.00 7.71 -12.55
N GLU A 90 9.83 7.20 -12.17
CA GLU A 90 8.99 7.80 -11.14
C GLU A 90 9.73 7.90 -9.78
N TYR A 91 10.41 6.85 -9.33
CA TYR A 91 11.21 6.89 -8.11
C TYR A 91 12.34 7.93 -8.18
N ILE A 92 13.05 8.00 -9.31
CA ILE A 92 14.09 9.01 -9.53
C ILE A 92 13.50 10.43 -9.51
N LEU A 93 12.36 10.64 -10.19
CA LEU A 93 11.66 11.92 -10.20
C LEU A 93 11.27 12.36 -8.79
N ARG A 94 10.78 11.45 -7.94
CA ARG A 94 10.54 11.72 -6.52
C ARG A 94 11.81 12.08 -5.79
N LEU A 95 12.88 11.31 -5.99
CA LEU A 95 14.16 11.49 -5.31
C LEU A 95 14.80 12.86 -5.61
N ILE A 96 14.80 13.31 -6.87
CA ILE A 96 15.36 14.61 -7.27
C ILE A 96 14.48 15.80 -6.88
N SER A 97 13.18 15.57 -6.67
CA SER A 97 12.22 16.61 -6.28
C SER A 97 12.32 16.95 -4.80
N VAL A 98 12.72 15.99 -3.97
CA VAL A 98 12.76 16.16 -2.52
C VAL A 98 14.05 16.88 -2.08
N PRO A 99 13.96 17.79 -1.09
CA PRO A 99 15.09 18.47 -0.50
C PRO A 99 16.30 17.64 -0.07
N ARG A 100 16.04 16.46 0.48
CA ARG A 100 17.03 15.57 1.08
C ARG A 100 16.76 14.14 0.54
N PRO A 101 17.32 13.79 -0.62
CA PRO A 101 17.11 12.50 -1.27
C PRO A 101 17.36 11.29 -0.35
N SER A 102 18.44 11.34 0.43
CA SER A 102 18.82 10.26 1.35
C SER A 102 17.80 10.03 2.47
N VAL A 103 17.11 11.08 2.91
CA VAL A 103 16.04 10.99 3.91
C VAL A 103 14.80 10.37 3.27
N TYR A 104 14.46 10.77 2.04
CA TYR A 104 13.35 10.18 1.31
C TYR A 104 13.57 8.68 1.06
N ALA A 105 14.74 8.29 0.57
CA ALA A 105 15.06 6.90 0.26
C ALA A 105 14.96 5.97 1.48
N LYS A 106 15.17 6.50 2.70
CA LYS A 106 15.03 5.77 3.97
C LYS A 106 13.65 5.92 4.63
N SER A 107 12.76 6.72 4.06
CA SER A 107 11.40 6.89 4.55
C SER A 107 10.53 5.68 4.17
N PHE A 108 9.41 5.48 4.87
CA PHE A 108 8.47 4.40 4.58
C PHE A 108 8.01 4.41 3.11
N LEU A 109 7.66 5.58 2.58
CA LEU A 109 7.21 5.76 1.19
C LEU A 109 8.35 5.53 0.18
N GLY A 110 9.55 6.01 0.46
CA GLY A 110 10.71 5.74 -0.40
C GLY A 110 11.14 4.27 -0.40
N LEU A 111 10.95 3.57 0.72
CA LEU A 111 11.20 2.15 0.84
C LEU A 111 10.18 1.32 0.05
N ILE A 112 8.89 1.71 0.09
CA ILE A 112 7.85 1.13 -0.77
C ILE A 112 8.21 1.31 -2.25
N ASP A 113 8.63 2.50 -2.64
CA ASP A 113 9.03 2.76 -4.03
C ASP A 113 10.22 1.89 -4.45
N LEU A 114 11.19 1.71 -3.56
CA LEU A 114 12.34 0.84 -3.79
C LEU A 114 11.94 -0.65 -3.90
N PHE A 115 11.11 -1.15 -2.99
CA PHE A 115 10.62 -2.54 -3.05
C PHE A 115 9.81 -2.84 -4.31
N SER A 116 9.17 -1.83 -4.91
CA SER A 116 8.40 -1.99 -6.14
C SER A 116 9.26 -2.28 -7.39
N ILE A 117 10.55 -1.93 -7.35
CA ILE A 117 11.51 -2.09 -8.46
C ILE A 117 12.53 -3.20 -8.22
N ILE A 118 12.87 -3.50 -6.96
CA ILE A 118 13.86 -4.53 -6.57
C ILE A 118 13.63 -5.87 -7.28
N PRO A 119 12.42 -6.47 -7.29
CA PRO A 119 12.21 -7.81 -7.85
C PRO A 119 12.69 -7.93 -9.30
N SER A 120 12.47 -6.89 -10.11
CA SER A 120 12.84 -6.86 -11.53
C SER A 120 14.34 -6.70 -11.73
N PHE A 121 15.02 -5.92 -10.88
CA PHE A 121 16.49 -5.82 -10.90
C PHE A 121 17.18 -7.12 -10.46
N VAL A 122 16.66 -7.80 -9.43
CA VAL A 122 17.22 -9.09 -8.99
C VAL A 122 17.14 -10.14 -10.10
N SER A 123 16.06 -10.13 -10.89
CA SER A 123 15.93 -11.03 -12.05
C SER A 123 16.95 -10.73 -13.17
N LEU A 124 17.45 -9.50 -13.28
CA LEU A 124 18.47 -9.13 -14.28
C LEU A 124 19.86 -9.66 -13.89
N TYR A 125 20.25 -9.53 -12.63
CA TYR A 125 21.60 -9.89 -12.16
C TYR A 125 21.83 -11.40 -12.05
N TYR A 126 20.77 -12.21 -11.94
CA TYR A 126 20.86 -13.67 -11.83
C TYR A 126 20.14 -14.40 -12.98
N PRO A 127 20.54 -14.20 -14.25
CA PRO A 127 19.81 -14.71 -15.41
C PRO A 127 19.89 -16.24 -15.58
N GLY A 128 20.90 -16.91 -15.00
CA GLY A 128 21.16 -18.35 -15.14
C GLY A 128 20.47 -19.26 -14.11
N ALA A 129 19.83 -18.70 -13.08
CA ALA A 129 19.24 -19.46 -11.98
C ALA A 129 17.71 -19.66 -12.11
N GLN A 130 17.17 -19.61 -13.33
CA GLN A 130 15.71 -19.70 -13.61
C GLN A 130 15.08 -21.03 -13.16
N SER A 131 15.90 -22.04 -12.89
CA SER A 131 15.52 -23.32 -12.29
C SER A 131 15.32 -23.25 -10.77
N LEU A 132 15.79 -22.21 -10.08
CA LEU A 132 15.57 -22.03 -8.64
C LEU A 132 14.16 -21.49 -8.38
N LEU A 133 13.40 -22.22 -7.57
CA LEU A 133 12.10 -21.79 -7.02
C LEU A 133 12.15 -20.38 -6.42
N VAL A 134 13.31 -19.99 -5.89
CA VAL A 134 13.58 -18.66 -5.32
C VAL A 134 13.33 -17.53 -6.35
N ILE A 135 13.76 -17.67 -7.60
CA ILE A 135 13.55 -16.62 -8.62
C ILE A 135 12.07 -16.56 -9.04
N ARG A 136 11.35 -17.69 -9.05
CA ARG A 136 9.90 -17.70 -9.27
C ARG A 136 9.17 -16.97 -8.14
N ALA A 137 9.56 -17.23 -6.89
CA ALA A 137 9.01 -16.53 -5.74
C ALA A 137 9.31 -15.02 -5.78
N ILE A 138 10.53 -14.61 -6.15
CA ILE A 138 10.89 -13.19 -6.30
C ILE A 138 10.03 -12.49 -7.35
N ARG A 139 9.70 -13.16 -8.46
CA ARG A 139 8.78 -12.61 -9.47
C ARG A 139 7.37 -12.36 -8.92
N LEU A 140 6.89 -13.16 -7.95
CA LEU A 140 5.61 -12.89 -7.29
C LEU A 140 5.67 -11.64 -6.42
N LEU A 141 6.85 -11.28 -5.87
CA LEU A 141 7.03 -10.06 -5.09
C LEU A 141 6.76 -8.78 -5.91
N ARG A 142 6.68 -8.87 -7.25
CA ARG A 142 6.23 -7.75 -8.10
C ARG A 142 4.79 -7.32 -7.76
N VAL A 143 3.95 -8.20 -7.16
CA VAL A 143 2.65 -7.81 -6.60
C VAL A 143 2.79 -6.72 -5.55
N PHE A 144 3.91 -6.64 -4.82
CA PHE A 144 4.15 -5.57 -3.85
C PHE A 144 4.25 -4.17 -4.47
N ARG A 145 4.30 -4.04 -5.80
CA ARG A 145 4.03 -2.75 -6.46
C ARG A 145 2.69 -2.15 -6.04
N ILE A 146 1.72 -2.97 -5.65
CA ILE A 146 0.44 -2.53 -5.07
C ILE A 146 0.65 -1.67 -3.82
N LEU A 147 1.76 -1.85 -3.08
CA LEU A 147 2.07 -1.03 -1.91
C LEU A 147 2.26 0.44 -2.29
N LYS A 148 2.62 0.77 -3.54
CA LYS A 148 2.64 2.17 -4.03
C LYS A 148 1.29 2.85 -3.94
N LEU A 149 0.19 2.09 -3.85
CA LEU A 149 -1.13 2.63 -3.54
C LEU A 149 -1.17 3.39 -2.20
N SER A 150 -0.21 3.12 -1.30
CA SER A 150 -0.06 3.86 -0.05
C SER A 150 0.17 5.35 -0.25
N HIS A 151 0.75 5.78 -1.39
CA HIS A 151 0.91 7.21 -1.68
C HIS A 151 -0.45 7.90 -1.82
N PHE A 152 -1.41 7.23 -2.45
CA PHE A 152 -2.79 7.71 -2.56
C PHE A 152 -3.50 7.70 -1.21
N LEU A 153 -3.29 6.66 -0.40
CA LEU A 153 -3.87 6.56 0.93
C LEU A 153 -3.29 7.57 1.92
N ASN A 154 -2.02 7.99 1.74
CA ASN A 154 -1.38 9.02 2.55
C ASN A 154 -1.96 10.43 2.27
N GLU A 155 -2.57 10.62 1.10
CA GLU A 155 -3.42 11.80 0.85
C GLU A 155 -4.79 11.67 1.50
N GLY A 156 -5.24 10.45 1.78
CA GLY A 156 -6.40 10.12 2.59
C GLY A 156 -6.23 10.45 4.08
N LYS A 157 -5.57 11.55 4.43
CA LYS A 157 -5.35 12.00 5.83
C LYS A 157 -6.64 12.05 6.64
N ILE A 158 -7.76 12.38 5.99
CA ILE A 158 -9.09 12.38 6.61
C ILE A 158 -9.50 10.96 7.02
N LEU A 159 -9.32 9.97 6.13
CA LEU A 159 -9.60 8.56 6.43
C LEU A 159 -8.67 8.05 7.52
N MET A 160 -7.37 8.37 7.44
CA MET A 160 -6.40 7.95 8.45
C MET A 160 -6.68 8.59 9.82
N ALA A 161 -7.05 9.86 9.85
CA ALA A 161 -7.47 10.55 11.06
C ALA A 161 -8.77 9.96 11.63
N ALA A 162 -9.74 9.64 10.78
CA ALA A 162 -10.99 8.98 11.20
C ALA A 162 -10.75 7.58 11.78
N LEU A 163 -9.88 6.77 11.16
CA LEU A 163 -9.45 5.48 11.68
C LEU A 163 -8.73 5.62 13.01
N HIS A 164 -7.82 6.60 13.12
CA HIS A 164 -7.08 6.84 14.35
C HIS A 164 -7.99 7.31 15.49
N ALA A 165 -8.93 8.20 15.20
CA ALA A 165 -9.96 8.63 16.15
C ALA A 165 -10.87 7.46 16.58
N SER A 166 -11.12 6.51 15.68
CA SER A 166 -11.96 5.33 15.94
C SER A 166 -11.19 4.13 16.50
N ARG A 167 -9.86 4.22 16.68
CA ARG A 167 -8.99 3.08 16.99
C ARG A 167 -9.43 2.30 18.24
N HIS A 168 -9.83 2.99 19.30
CA HIS A 168 -10.25 2.33 20.54
C HIS A 168 -11.58 1.58 20.35
N LYS A 169 -12.53 2.17 19.62
CA LYS A 169 -13.81 1.52 19.29
C LYS A 169 -13.60 0.29 18.41
N ILE A 170 -12.73 0.41 17.41
CA ILE A 170 -12.34 -0.70 16.52
C ILE A 170 -11.69 -1.82 17.32
N MET A 171 -10.76 -1.50 18.23
CA MET A 171 -10.07 -2.49 19.06
C MET A 171 -11.04 -3.23 20.00
N VAL A 172 -11.97 -2.53 20.63
CA VAL A 172 -13.00 -3.15 21.48
C VAL A 172 -13.91 -4.05 20.64
N PHE A 173 -14.35 -3.58 19.48
CA PHE A 173 -15.20 -4.36 18.57
C PHE A 173 -14.49 -5.63 18.06
N LEU A 174 -13.29 -5.49 17.50
CA LEU A 174 -12.49 -6.62 17.00
C LEU A 174 -12.10 -7.59 18.12
N GLY A 175 -11.79 -7.08 19.32
CA GLY A 175 -11.52 -7.91 20.49
C GLY A 175 -12.75 -8.73 20.92
N GLY A 176 -13.93 -8.13 20.88
CA GLY A 176 -15.19 -8.81 21.15
C GLY A 176 -15.52 -9.88 20.11
N VAL A 177 -15.39 -9.52 18.82
CA VAL A 177 -15.60 -10.46 17.69
C VAL A 177 -14.61 -11.64 17.77
N LEU A 178 -13.34 -11.39 18.02
CA LEU A 178 -12.33 -12.45 18.16
C LEU A 178 -12.62 -13.35 19.37
N SER A 179 -12.98 -12.77 20.52
CA SER A 179 -13.38 -13.55 21.70
C SER A 179 -14.60 -14.43 21.42
N LEU A 180 -15.61 -13.90 20.71
CA LEU A 180 -16.79 -14.65 20.31
C LEU A 180 -16.45 -15.81 19.37
N ILE A 181 -15.61 -15.56 18.36
CA ILE A 181 -15.10 -16.59 17.43
C ILE A 181 -14.37 -17.70 18.20
N LEU A 182 -13.54 -17.36 19.19
CA LEU A 182 -12.82 -18.33 20.01
C LEU A 182 -13.78 -19.19 20.84
N ILE A 183 -14.77 -18.57 21.49
CA ILE A 183 -15.75 -19.27 22.33
C ILE A 183 -16.63 -20.19 21.46
N ILE A 184 -17.20 -19.67 20.37
CA ILE A 184 -18.06 -20.43 19.47
C ILE A 184 -17.26 -21.57 18.81
N GLY A 185 -16.05 -21.29 18.31
CA GLY A 185 -15.20 -22.32 17.70
C GLY A 185 -14.86 -23.44 18.68
N ALA A 186 -14.50 -23.11 19.92
CA ALA A 186 -14.23 -24.12 20.95
C ALA A 186 -15.48 -24.92 21.35
N LEU A 187 -16.64 -24.26 21.44
CA LEU A 187 -17.92 -24.91 21.74
C LEU A 187 -18.32 -25.88 20.63
N MET A 188 -18.24 -25.48 19.38
CA MET A 188 -18.57 -26.34 18.24
C MET A 188 -17.65 -27.56 18.15
N HIS A 189 -16.36 -27.38 18.44
CA HIS A 189 -15.44 -28.51 18.54
C HIS A 189 -15.88 -29.54 19.59
N LEU A 190 -16.39 -29.05 20.73
CA LEU A 190 -16.84 -29.91 21.82
C LEU A 190 -18.19 -30.59 21.52
N VAL A 191 -19.11 -29.89 20.86
CA VAL A 191 -20.48 -30.36 20.60
C VAL A 191 -20.52 -31.32 19.41
N GLU A 192 -19.90 -30.94 18.29
CA GLU A 192 -19.97 -31.70 17.04
C GLU A 192 -18.88 -32.76 16.92
N GLY A 193 -17.70 -32.48 17.50
CA GLY A 193 -16.56 -33.39 17.46
C GLY A 193 -16.00 -33.66 16.05
N PRO A 194 -15.02 -34.57 15.94
CA PRO A 194 -14.29 -34.80 14.70
C PRO A 194 -15.11 -35.41 13.55
N GLU A 195 -16.20 -36.12 13.86
CA GLU A 195 -17.02 -36.84 12.87
C GLU A 195 -17.73 -35.88 11.90
N ASN A 196 -18.06 -34.67 12.37
CA ASN A 196 -18.71 -33.62 11.58
C ASN A 196 -17.70 -32.58 11.03
N GLY A 197 -16.41 -32.92 10.96
CA GLY A 197 -15.36 -32.04 10.42
C GLY A 197 -14.74 -31.07 11.43
N PHE A 198 -15.25 -30.99 12.66
CA PHE A 198 -14.69 -30.19 13.75
C PHE A 198 -13.52 -30.93 14.43
N THR A 199 -12.47 -31.22 13.67
CA THR A 199 -11.31 -32.06 14.10
C THR A 199 -10.39 -31.41 15.14
N SER A 200 -10.38 -30.07 15.22
CA SER A 200 -9.59 -29.32 16.19
C SER A 200 -10.18 -27.93 16.43
N ILE A 201 -9.81 -27.29 17.54
CA ILE A 201 -10.25 -25.93 17.86
C ILE A 201 -9.88 -24.92 16.75
N PRO A 202 -8.66 -24.89 16.17
CA PRO A 202 -8.34 -23.98 15.07
C PRO A 202 -9.21 -24.17 13.81
N VAL A 203 -9.57 -25.41 13.48
CA VAL A 203 -10.47 -25.72 12.35
C VAL A 203 -11.88 -25.20 12.65
N SER A 204 -12.34 -25.36 13.89
CA SER A 204 -13.65 -24.88 14.34
C SER A 204 -13.70 -23.34 14.43
N ILE A 205 -12.57 -22.69 14.73
CA ILE A 205 -12.40 -21.24 14.64
C ILE A 205 -12.51 -20.78 13.18
N TYR A 206 -11.89 -21.47 12.22
CA TYR A 206 -12.04 -21.16 10.80
C TYR A 206 -13.52 -21.17 10.38
N TRP A 207 -14.25 -22.23 10.77
CA TRP A 207 -15.70 -22.28 10.55
C TRP A 207 -16.43 -21.10 11.19
N ALA A 208 -16.12 -20.77 12.45
CA ALA A 208 -16.75 -19.65 13.16
C ALA A 208 -16.48 -18.30 12.47
N VAL A 209 -15.28 -18.10 11.91
CA VAL A 209 -14.95 -16.91 11.09
C VAL A 209 -15.81 -16.87 9.84
N VAL A 210 -15.86 -17.95 9.06
CA VAL A 210 -16.60 -18.04 7.79
C VAL A 210 -18.11 -17.82 8.02
N THR A 211 -18.67 -18.38 9.09
CA THR A 211 -20.08 -18.23 9.44
C THR A 211 -20.39 -16.83 9.96
N LEU A 212 -19.61 -16.30 10.90
CA LEU A 212 -19.86 -14.97 11.50
C LEU A 212 -19.67 -13.84 10.48
N THR A 213 -18.73 -14.00 9.53
CA THR A 213 -18.52 -13.05 8.43
C THR A 213 -19.53 -13.23 7.30
N THR A 214 -20.50 -14.13 7.44
CA THR A 214 -21.55 -14.44 6.45
C THR A 214 -21.01 -14.92 5.10
N VAL A 215 -19.78 -15.45 5.07
CA VAL A 215 -19.19 -16.04 3.86
C VAL A 215 -19.81 -17.40 3.57
N GLY A 216 -19.90 -18.28 4.59
CA GLY A 216 -20.65 -19.53 4.52
C GLY A 216 -20.26 -20.47 3.38
N TYR A 217 -18.98 -20.87 3.27
CA TYR A 217 -18.52 -21.79 2.21
C TYR A 217 -19.24 -23.14 2.20
N GLY A 218 -19.73 -23.62 3.35
CA GLY A 218 -20.42 -24.91 3.48
C GLY A 218 -19.49 -26.13 3.40
N ASP A 219 -18.18 -25.92 3.54
CA ASP A 219 -17.15 -26.96 3.60
C ASP A 219 -17.11 -27.69 4.95
N ILE A 220 -17.49 -26.99 6.02
CA ILE A 220 -17.72 -27.53 7.36
C ILE A 220 -19.09 -27.04 7.82
N THR A 221 -19.95 -27.95 8.26
CA THR A 221 -21.28 -27.63 8.76
C THR A 221 -21.57 -28.52 9.97
N PRO A 222 -22.18 -27.98 11.03
CA PRO A 222 -22.80 -28.82 12.05
C PRO A 222 -23.95 -29.65 11.48
#